data_AF-R4MM32-F1
#
_entry.id   AF-R4MM32-F1
#
_cell.length_a   1.000
_cell.length_b   1.000
_cell.length_c   1.000
_cell.angle_alpha   90.00
_cell.angle_beta   90.00
_cell.angle_gamma   90.00
#
_symmetry.space_group_name_H-M   'P 1'
#
loop_
_entity.id
_entity.type
_entity.pdbx_description
1 polymer ?
#
loop_
_entity_poly.entity_id
_entity_poly.type
_entity_poly.pdbx_seq_one_letter_code
_entity_poly.pdbx_strand_id
1 'polypeptide(L)'
;MIREVYGDWSQQRGTLAIARLDTVGTAPPPLTRELMEKRYATAGSQLVNRVKTWLQFPQWFYLNIPVNTMVAPRLTPGGLATQYSSAGHFELRPGQALVITVPVSDAPYLGFQLGSMWYISLDYINHQTSLNASQAQADPDGKVRIVVAEQNPGVTNWVETLGHRRGFLQFRWQRVSRELTEADGPTVELVDFDAIPAALPHYQHNKISEDDWRARIALRQRQIATRMLG
;
A
#
# COMPACT_ATOMS: atom_id res chain seq x y z
N MET A 1 7.66 -16.42 7.96
CA MET A 1 7.62 -15.12 7.25
C MET A 1 7.79 -14.03 8.28
N ILE A 2 8.77 -13.15 8.09
CA ILE A 2 9.00 -11.96 8.93
C ILE A 2 8.52 -10.74 8.12
N ARG A 3 7.85 -9.78 8.77
CA ARG A 3 7.46 -8.51 8.17
C ARG A 3 7.99 -7.36 9.03
N GLU A 4 8.82 -6.52 8.44
CA GLU A 4 9.22 -5.23 9.01
C GLU A 4 8.50 -4.12 8.26
N VAL A 5 7.67 -3.36 8.97
CA VAL A 5 6.80 -2.33 8.40
C VAL A 5 7.21 -0.98 8.98
N TYR A 6 7.33 0.01 8.09
CA TYR A 6 7.91 1.30 8.39
C TYR A 6 6.96 2.41 7.98
N GLY A 7 6.60 3.27 8.94
CA GLY A 7 6.06 4.59 8.62
C GLY A 7 7.18 5.48 8.08
N ASP A 8 8.26 5.62 8.84
CA ASP A 8 9.44 6.36 8.43
C ASP A 8 10.45 5.42 7.73
N TRP A 9 10.66 5.64 6.43
CA TRP A 9 11.55 4.80 5.62
C TRP A 9 13.04 5.06 5.85
N SER A 10 13.41 6.05 6.67
CA SER A 10 14.80 6.24 7.12
C SER A 10 15.21 5.33 8.27
N GLN A 11 14.25 4.66 8.92
CA GLN A 11 14.51 3.79 10.06
C GLN A 11 15.35 2.56 9.66
N GLN A 12 16.22 2.14 10.58
CA GLN A 12 17.10 1.00 10.40
C GLN A 12 16.35 -0.33 10.55
N ARG A 13 16.72 -1.32 9.73
CA ARG A 13 16.21 -2.69 9.85
C ARG A 13 16.82 -3.46 11.00
N GLY A 14 16.03 -4.38 11.56
CA GLY A 14 16.51 -5.36 12.51
C GLY A 14 17.41 -6.42 11.87
N THR A 15 18.12 -7.16 12.72
CA THR A 15 18.95 -8.30 12.32
C THR A 15 18.36 -9.57 12.90
N LEU A 16 18.15 -10.59 12.07
CA LEU A 16 17.60 -11.87 12.46
C LEU A 16 18.42 -13.00 11.82
N ALA A 17 18.68 -14.06 12.59
CA ALA A 17 19.32 -15.27 12.11
C ALA A 17 18.42 -16.47 12.42
N ILE A 18 18.31 -17.40 11.48
CA ILE A 18 17.57 -18.65 11.65
C ILE A 18 18.54 -19.81 11.43
N ALA A 19 18.62 -20.71 12.41
CA ALA A 19 19.43 -21.91 12.35
C ALA A 19 18.61 -23.14 12.74
N ARG A 20 18.95 -24.28 12.12
CA ARG A 20 18.45 -25.59 12.51
C ARG A 20 19.28 -26.11 13.67
N LEU A 21 18.65 -26.33 14.83
CA LEU A 21 19.34 -26.72 16.06
C LEU A 21 20.01 -28.10 15.98
N ASP A 22 19.47 -29.00 15.16
CA ASP A 22 19.94 -30.38 15.00
C ASP A 22 21.16 -30.52 14.08
N THR A 23 21.51 -29.48 13.33
CA THR A 23 22.64 -29.51 12.38
C THR A 23 23.64 -28.38 12.61
N VAL A 24 23.51 -27.60 13.70
CA VAL A 24 24.49 -26.55 14.03
C VAL A 24 25.89 -27.14 14.12
N GLY A 25 26.86 -26.50 13.49
CA GLY A 25 28.26 -26.95 13.49
C GLY A 25 28.57 -28.10 12.54
N THR A 26 27.60 -28.55 11.72
CA THR A 26 27.80 -29.62 10.73
C THR A 26 27.64 -29.10 9.29
N ALA A 27 28.32 -29.73 8.35
CA ALA A 27 28.16 -29.42 6.92
C ALA A 27 26.86 -30.04 6.37
N PRO A 28 26.15 -29.38 5.44
CA PRO A 28 25.02 -30.00 4.76
C PRO A 28 25.49 -31.18 3.89
N PRO A 29 24.65 -32.19 3.66
CA PRO A 29 24.98 -33.29 2.76
C PRO A 29 25.22 -32.80 1.33
N PRO A 30 26.00 -33.54 0.50
CA PRO A 30 26.20 -33.21 -0.91
C PRO A 30 24.87 -33.09 -1.67
N LEU A 31 24.82 -32.17 -2.64
CA LEU A 31 23.67 -32.07 -3.54
C LEU A 31 23.57 -33.32 -4.40
N THR A 32 22.35 -33.84 -4.56
CA THR A 32 22.06 -34.92 -5.51
C THR A 32 21.26 -34.39 -6.69
N ARG A 33 21.30 -35.11 -7.82
CA ARG A 33 20.50 -34.79 -8.99
C ARG A 33 19.01 -34.76 -8.67
N GLU A 34 18.54 -35.75 -7.92
CA GLU A 34 17.13 -35.92 -7.54
C GLU A 34 16.65 -34.75 -6.66
N LEU A 35 17.50 -34.28 -5.74
CA LEU A 35 17.19 -33.11 -4.90
C LEU A 35 17.06 -31.84 -5.77
N MET A 36 17.96 -31.65 -6.72
CA MET A 36 17.93 -30.48 -7.62
C MET A 36 16.72 -30.52 -8.55
N GLU A 37 16.42 -31.68 -9.15
CA GLU A 37 15.24 -31.89 -9.99
C GLU A 37 13.96 -31.60 -9.22
N LYS A 38 13.82 -32.11 -8.00
CA LYS A 38 12.68 -31.80 -7.12
C LYS A 38 12.55 -30.30 -6.83
N ARG A 39 13.66 -29.60 -6.57
CA ARG A 39 13.66 -28.15 -6.30
C ARG A 39 13.19 -27.36 -7.52
N TYR A 40 13.71 -27.67 -8.71
CA TYR A 40 13.30 -26.99 -9.95
C TYR A 40 11.85 -27.28 -10.31
N ALA A 41 11.40 -28.53 -10.21
CA ALA A 41 10.00 -28.89 -10.45
C ALA A 41 9.06 -28.15 -9.48
N THR A 42 9.43 -28.09 -8.20
CA THR A 42 8.67 -27.35 -7.18
C THR A 42 8.64 -25.86 -7.49
N ALA A 43 9.78 -25.25 -7.83
CA ALA A 43 9.88 -23.83 -8.16
C ALA A 43 9.01 -23.48 -9.38
N GLY A 44 9.07 -24.29 -10.45
CA GLY A 44 8.25 -24.10 -11.65
C GLY A 44 6.75 -24.20 -11.37
N SER A 45 6.33 -25.23 -10.63
CA SER A 45 4.93 -25.40 -10.21
C SER A 45 4.46 -24.24 -9.33
N GLN A 46 5.27 -23.81 -8.36
CA GLN A 46 4.92 -22.68 -7.50
C GLN A 46 4.82 -21.37 -8.27
N LEU A 47 5.70 -21.09 -9.22
CA LEU A 47 5.62 -19.89 -10.05
C LEU A 47 4.27 -19.80 -10.77
N VAL A 48 3.90 -20.86 -11.49
CA VAL A 48 2.64 -20.91 -12.24
C VAL A 48 1.43 -20.78 -11.31
N ASN A 49 1.44 -21.51 -10.19
CA ASN A 49 0.34 -21.45 -9.22
C ASN A 49 0.20 -20.06 -8.59
N ARG A 50 1.31 -19.40 -8.23
CA ARG A 50 1.28 -18.06 -7.63
C ARG A 50 0.74 -17.02 -8.59
N VAL A 51 1.14 -17.05 -9.86
CA VAL A 51 0.60 -16.13 -10.89
C VAL A 51 -0.92 -16.32 -11.01
N LYS A 52 -1.39 -17.56 -11.13
CA LYS A 52 -2.83 -17.86 -11.19
C LYS A 52 -3.57 -17.35 -9.95
N THR A 53 -3.07 -17.66 -8.75
CA THR A 53 -3.67 -17.22 -7.49
C THR A 53 -3.78 -15.70 -7.42
N TRP A 54 -2.72 -14.96 -7.74
CA TRP A 54 -2.74 -13.50 -7.60
C TRP A 54 -3.59 -12.78 -8.65
N LEU A 55 -3.78 -13.38 -9.83
CA LEU A 55 -4.75 -12.89 -10.82
C LEU A 55 -6.20 -13.14 -10.39
N GLN A 56 -6.46 -14.27 -9.73
CA GLN A 56 -7.80 -14.61 -9.25
C GLN A 56 -8.15 -13.91 -7.93
N PHE A 57 -7.16 -13.59 -7.09
CA PHE A 57 -7.37 -13.04 -5.76
C PHE A 57 -8.26 -11.78 -5.76
N PRO A 58 -8.03 -10.76 -6.61
CA PRO A 58 -8.93 -9.62 -6.66
C PRO A 58 -10.33 -9.96 -7.14
N GLN A 59 -10.50 -10.96 -8.01
CA GLN A 59 -11.82 -11.40 -8.46
C GLN A 59 -12.65 -11.96 -7.29
N TRP A 60 -12.00 -12.69 -6.39
CA TRP A 60 -12.68 -13.26 -5.22
C TRP A 60 -13.03 -12.23 -4.16
N PHE A 61 -12.15 -11.26 -3.93
CA PHE A 61 -12.24 -10.40 -2.74
C PHE A 61 -12.59 -8.94 -3.02
N TYR A 62 -12.32 -8.41 -4.20
CA TYR A 62 -12.40 -6.97 -4.45
C TYR A 62 -13.27 -6.56 -5.64
N LEU A 63 -13.23 -7.30 -6.75
CA LEU A 63 -13.94 -6.88 -7.97
C LEU A 63 -15.47 -7.04 -7.88
N ASN A 64 -15.96 -7.70 -6.83
CA ASN A 64 -17.40 -7.75 -6.50
C ASN A 64 -17.84 -6.55 -5.63
N ILE A 65 -16.91 -5.71 -5.15
CA ILE A 65 -17.21 -4.46 -4.46
C ILE A 65 -17.62 -3.42 -5.52
N PRO A 66 -18.59 -2.53 -5.26
CA PRO A 66 -18.87 -1.42 -6.17
C PRO A 66 -17.61 -0.60 -6.49
N VAL A 67 -17.44 -0.26 -7.76
CA VAL A 67 -16.29 0.55 -8.20
C VAL A 67 -16.28 1.92 -7.55
N ASN A 68 -15.10 2.50 -7.32
CA ASN A 68 -14.91 3.81 -6.68
C ASN A 68 -15.48 3.86 -5.25
N THR A 69 -15.51 2.72 -4.56
CA THR A 69 -15.86 2.61 -3.14
C THR A 69 -14.81 1.76 -2.41
N MET A 70 -14.85 1.80 -1.08
CA MET A 70 -14.03 0.95 -0.23
C MET A 70 -14.89 0.34 0.87
N VAL A 71 -14.58 -0.89 1.28
CA VAL A 71 -15.29 -1.55 2.38
C VAL A 71 -14.75 -1.11 3.75
N ALA A 72 -15.55 -1.28 4.79
CA ALA A 72 -15.13 -1.07 6.17
C ALA A 72 -13.86 -1.88 6.51
N PRO A 73 -13.01 -1.40 7.45
CA PRO A 73 -11.87 -2.14 7.95
C PRO A 73 -12.30 -3.50 8.50
N ARG A 74 -11.57 -4.56 8.13
CA ARG A 74 -11.79 -5.91 8.64
C ARG A 74 -10.47 -6.61 8.91
N LEU A 75 -10.50 -7.61 9.80
CA LEU A 75 -9.34 -8.48 10.03
C LEU A 75 -8.87 -9.10 8.72
N THR A 76 -7.55 -9.10 8.51
CA THR A 76 -6.95 -9.66 7.29
C THR A 76 -6.76 -11.18 7.46
N PRO A 77 -7.42 -12.04 6.66
CA PRO A 77 -7.16 -13.48 6.69
C PRO A 77 -5.69 -13.78 6.36
N GLY A 78 -5.02 -14.56 7.21
CA GLY A 78 -3.57 -14.83 7.07
C GLY A 78 -2.66 -13.60 7.30
N GLY A 79 -3.22 -12.50 7.79
CA GLY A 79 -2.50 -11.31 8.22
C GLY A 79 -1.91 -11.43 9.63
N LEU A 80 -1.32 -10.35 10.12
CA LEU A 80 -0.97 -10.25 11.56
C LEU A 80 -2.27 -10.19 12.36
N ALA A 81 -2.30 -10.78 13.57
CA ALA A 81 -3.50 -10.81 14.40
C ALA A 81 -4.08 -9.41 14.72
N THR A 82 -3.20 -8.40 14.80
CA THR A 82 -3.54 -6.99 15.05
C THR A 82 -3.55 -6.15 13.79
N GLN A 83 -3.88 -6.76 12.64
CA GLN A 83 -3.95 -6.07 11.35
C GLN A 83 -5.37 -6.05 10.80
N TYR A 84 -5.81 -4.83 10.48
CA TYR A 84 -7.03 -4.57 9.73
C TYR A 84 -6.69 -4.07 8.34
N SER A 85 -7.56 -4.36 7.37
CA SER A 85 -7.48 -3.85 6.02
C SER A 85 -8.85 -3.39 5.54
N SER A 86 -8.82 -2.30 4.77
CA SER A 86 -9.94 -1.85 3.95
C SER A 86 -9.47 -1.88 2.50
N ALA A 87 -10.35 -2.30 1.60
CA ALA A 87 -10.01 -2.49 0.21
C ALA A 87 -11.13 -2.01 -0.71
N GLY A 88 -10.75 -1.64 -1.92
CA GLY A 88 -11.65 -1.27 -2.99
C GLY A 88 -10.93 -1.35 -4.33
N HIS A 89 -11.62 -0.95 -5.38
CA HIS A 89 -11.03 -0.75 -6.69
C HIS A 89 -11.61 0.51 -7.32
N PHE A 90 -10.81 1.13 -8.18
CA PHE A 90 -11.17 2.36 -8.86
C PHE A 90 -11.29 2.13 -10.36
N GLU A 91 -12.15 2.93 -10.97
CA GLU A 91 -12.23 3.14 -12.42
C GLU A 91 -12.48 4.64 -12.67
N LEU A 92 -11.49 5.32 -13.24
CA LEU A 92 -11.51 6.76 -13.43
C LEU A 92 -11.42 7.10 -14.91
N ARG A 93 -12.38 7.90 -15.40
CA ARG A 93 -12.29 8.52 -16.73
C ARG A 93 -11.25 9.64 -16.71
N PRO A 94 -10.77 10.12 -17.88
CA PRO A 94 -9.94 11.32 -17.94
C PRO A 94 -10.62 12.49 -17.20
N GLY A 95 -9.86 13.21 -16.38
CA GLY A 95 -10.37 14.34 -15.61
C GLY A 95 -11.20 13.96 -14.37
N GLN A 96 -11.19 12.71 -13.91
CA GLN A 96 -11.82 12.32 -12.64
C GLN A 96 -10.79 12.02 -11.56
N ALA A 97 -11.21 12.18 -10.31
CA ALA A 97 -10.43 11.87 -9.11
C ALA A 97 -11.30 11.22 -8.04
N LEU A 98 -10.67 10.47 -7.13
CA LEU A 98 -11.29 10.09 -5.86
C LEU A 98 -10.77 10.99 -4.74
N VAL A 99 -11.67 11.49 -3.90
CA VAL A 99 -11.33 12.04 -2.59
C VAL A 99 -11.67 10.98 -1.54
N ILE A 100 -10.64 10.45 -0.89
CA ILE A 100 -10.77 9.42 0.13
C ILE A 100 -10.53 10.05 1.50
N THR A 101 -11.53 10.00 2.38
CA THR A 101 -11.43 10.56 3.74
C THR A 101 -11.35 9.44 4.76
N VAL A 102 -10.38 9.49 5.66
CA VAL A 102 -10.21 8.54 6.76
C VAL A 102 -9.91 9.29 8.07
N PRO A 103 -10.38 8.84 9.25
CA PRO A 103 -9.94 9.43 10.51
C PRO A 103 -8.44 9.34 10.71
N VAL A 104 -7.84 10.33 11.38
CA VAL A 104 -6.49 10.18 11.93
C VAL A 104 -6.50 9.01 12.90
N SER A 105 -5.61 8.05 12.66
CA SER A 105 -5.54 6.79 13.40
C SER A 105 -4.52 6.86 14.52
N ASP A 106 -4.84 6.25 15.66
CA ASP A 106 -3.90 6.00 16.77
C ASP A 106 -3.04 4.73 16.56
N ALA A 107 -3.40 3.90 15.57
CA ALA A 107 -2.61 2.73 15.21
C ALA A 107 -1.15 3.11 14.89
N PRO A 108 -0.15 2.39 15.45
CA PRO A 108 1.27 2.66 15.19
C PRO A 108 1.67 2.66 13.70
N TYR A 109 0.89 1.98 12.86
CA TYR A 109 1.02 2.08 11.42
C TYR A 109 -0.35 2.13 10.75
N LEU A 110 -0.53 3.13 9.90
CA LEU A 110 -1.55 3.22 8.87
C LEU A 110 -0.86 3.48 7.52
N GLY A 111 -1.19 2.68 6.52
CA GLY A 111 -0.71 2.86 5.14
C GLY A 111 -1.85 2.75 4.13
N PHE A 112 -1.79 3.58 3.10
CA PHE A 112 -2.60 3.55 1.87
C PHE A 112 -1.70 3.27 0.67
N GLN A 113 -2.12 2.43 -0.25
CA GLN A 113 -1.42 2.20 -1.51
C GLN A 113 -2.36 1.90 -2.67
N LEU A 114 -1.95 2.33 -3.86
CA LEU A 114 -2.53 1.86 -5.11
C LEU A 114 -1.88 0.53 -5.56
N GLY A 115 -2.69 -0.32 -6.17
CA GLY A 115 -2.22 -1.52 -6.87
C GLY A 115 -2.70 -1.55 -8.31
N SER A 116 -1.90 -2.12 -9.21
CA SER A 116 -2.32 -2.37 -10.60
C SER A 116 -3.29 -3.55 -10.68
N MET A 117 -3.90 -3.75 -11.85
CA MET A 117 -4.74 -4.92 -12.13
C MET A 117 -3.99 -6.27 -12.03
N TRP A 118 -2.66 -6.25 -11.97
CA TRP A 118 -1.81 -7.42 -11.70
C TRP A 118 -1.62 -7.69 -10.20
N TYR A 119 -2.32 -6.93 -9.35
CA TYR A 119 -2.25 -7.01 -7.89
C TYR A 119 -0.85 -6.80 -7.30
N ILE A 120 -0.09 -5.93 -7.95
CA ILE A 120 1.22 -5.43 -7.48
C ILE A 120 1.12 -3.93 -7.23
N SER A 121 2.00 -3.39 -6.37
CA SER A 121 2.10 -1.94 -6.18
C SER A 121 2.44 -1.24 -7.50
N LEU A 122 1.96 0.00 -7.66
CA LEU A 122 2.48 0.89 -8.69
C LEU A 122 3.93 1.31 -8.37
N ASP A 123 4.59 2.05 -9.26
CA ASP A 123 5.94 2.57 -8.99
C ASP A 123 5.86 3.55 -7.83
N TYR A 124 6.15 3.03 -6.66
CA TYR A 124 6.13 3.81 -5.45
C TYR A 124 7.47 4.57 -5.39
N ILE A 125 8.60 4.00 -5.80
CA ILE A 125 9.94 4.61 -5.64
C ILE A 125 10.03 6.01 -6.25
N ASN A 126 9.50 6.20 -7.45
CA ASN A 126 9.61 7.48 -8.16
C ASN A 126 8.35 8.34 -8.12
N HIS A 127 7.23 7.79 -7.65
CA HIS A 127 5.95 8.48 -7.62
C HIS A 127 5.23 8.29 -6.29
N GLN A 128 4.43 9.28 -5.89
CA GLN A 128 3.56 9.12 -4.73
C GLN A 128 2.35 8.26 -5.11
N THR A 129 2.52 6.94 -5.14
CA THR A 129 1.44 5.96 -5.37
C THR A 129 0.94 5.30 -4.06
N SER A 130 1.49 5.76 -2.94
CA SER A 130 1.18 5.30 -1.59
C SER A 130 1.47 6.39 -0.57
N LEU A 131 0.79 6.36 0.56
CA LEU A 131 1.03 7.22 1.72
C LEU A 131 0.97 6.38 2.99
N ASN A 132 1.69 6.79 4.03
CA ASN A 132 1.48 6.27 5.38
C ASN A 132 1.25 7.43 6.36
N ALA A 133 0.89 7.14 7.61
CA ALA A 133 0.55 8.16 8.60
C ALA A 133 1.67 9.20 8.85
N SER A 134 2.95 8.84 8.73
CA SER A 134 4.06 9.80 8.87
C SER A 134 4.32 10.63 7.60
N GLN A 135 3.73 10.24 6.48
CA GLN A 135 3.86 10.93 5.20
C GLN A 135 2.62 11.75 4.85
N ALA A 136 1.44 11.28 5.25
CA ALA A 136 0.18 11.96 5.00
C ALA A 136 0.02 13.18 5.91
N GLN A 137 -0.56 14.23 5.38
CA GLN A 137 -0.93 15.42 6.13
C GLN A 137 -2.31 15.22 6.75
N ALA A 138 -2.40 15.44 8.07
CA ALA A 138 -3.67 15.48 8.77
C ALA A 138 -4.28 16.88 8.65
N ASP A 139 -5.59 16.92 8.44
CA ASP A 139 -6.37 18.14 8.44
C ASP A 139 -6.69 18.60 9.87
N PRO A 140 -6.95 19.90 10.09
CA PRO A 140 -7.32 20.46 11.39
C PRO A 140 -8.54 19.80 12.07
N ASP A 141 -9.38 19.11 11.31
CA ASP A 141 -10.57 18.40 11.82
C ASP A 141 -10.31 16.93 12.20
N GLY A 142 -9.03 16.51 12.26
CA GLY A 142 -8.65 15.15 12.68
C GLY A 142 -8.93 14.09 11.62
N LYS A 143 -8.99 14.48 10.33
CA LYS A 143 -9.09 13.57 9.19
C LYS A 143 -7.82 13.61 8.33
N VAL A 144 -7.60 12.56 7.56
CA VAL A 144 -6.66 12.55 6.44
C VAL A 144 -7.50 12.42 5.16
N ARG A 145 -7.27 13.32 4.21
CA ARG A 145 -7.95 13.32 2.91
C ARG A 145 -6.93 13.07 1.80
N ILE A 146 -7.09 11.95 1.09
CA ILE A 146 -6.20 11.50 0.01
C ILE A 146 -6.90 11.73 -1.32
N VAL A 147 -6.22 12.38 -2.26
CA VAL A 147 -6.73 12.58 -3.61
C VAL A 147 -6.08 11.59 -4.55
N VAL A 148 -6.84 10.64 -5.10
CA VAL A 148 -6.35 9.70 -6.13
C VAL A 148 -6.68 10.27 -7.50
N ALA A 149 -5.68 10.68 -8.26
CA ALA A 149 -5.87 11.30 -9.57
C ALA A 149 -4.67 11.06 -10.50
N GLU A 150 -4.91 11.16 -11.81
CA GLU A 150 -3.85 11.09 -12.83
C GLU A 150 -3.00 12.36 -12.84
N GLN A 151 -3.64 13.52 -12.81
CA GLN A 151 -2.97 14.82 -12.83
C GLN A 151 -2.68 15.30 -11.39
N ASN A 152 -1.64 16.12 -11.22
CA ASN A 152 -1.30 16.71 -9.93
C ASN A 152 -2.27 17.86 -9.57
N PRO A 153 -3.10 17.74 -8.52
CA PRO A 153 -4.03 18.80 -8.10
C PRO A 153 -3.37 19.85 -7.18
N GLY A 154 -2.06 19.76 -6.94
CA GLY A 154 -1.28 20.69 -6.13
C GLY A 154 -1.44 20.49 -4.62
N VAL A 155 -1.76 19.28 -4.15
CA VAL A 155 -1.96 18.97 -2.73
C VAL A 155 -1.02 17.88 -2.20
N THR A 156 -0.62 17.98 -0.93
CA THR A 156 0.33 17.08 -0.25
C THR A 156 -0.10 15.62 -0.30
N ASN A 157 -1.40 15.34 -0.10
CA ASN A 157 -1.95 14.00 -0.05
C ASN A 157 -2.44 13.48 -1.43
N TRP A 158 -1.88 13.99 -2.53
CA TRP A 158 -2.16 13.46 -3.87
C TRP A 158 -1.48 12.12 -4.11
N VAL A 159 -2.22 11.12 -4.57
CA VAL A 159 -1.72 9.81 -4.95
C VAL A 159 -1.94 9.59 -6.44
N GLU A 160 -0.83 9.40 -7.16
CA GLU A 160 -0.78 9.38 -8.62
C GLU A 160 -1.18 8.01 -9.19
N THR A 161 -2.00 7.98 -10.24
CA THR A 161 -2.43 6.73 -10.89
C THR A 161 -1.51 6.22 -11.99
N LEU A 162 -0.51 7.00 -12.43
CA LEU A 162 0.46 6.62 -13.48
C LEU A 162 -0.19 6.16 -14.79
N GLY A 163 -1.27 6.81 -15.20
CA GLY A 163 -2.04 6.44 -16.41
C GLY A 163 -2.91 5.19 -16.26
N HIS A 164 -2.93 4.55 -15.08
CA HIS A 164 -3.87 3.47 -14.81
C HIS A 164 -5.29 4.03 -14.67
N ARG A 165 -6.18 3.62 -15.59
CA ARG A 165 -7.62 3.91 -15.50
C ARG A 165 -8.32 3.06 -14.44
N ARG A 166 -7.77 1.87 -14.14
CA ARG A 166 -8.28 0.91 -13.17
C ARG A 166 -7.17 0.38 -12.28
N GLY A 167 -7.50 0.12 -11.02
CA GLY A 167 -6.59 -0.45 -10.05
C GLY A 167 -7.24 -0.67 -8.69
N PHE A 168 -6.44 -1.06 -7.71
CA PHE A 168 -6.90 -1.37 -6.36
C PHE A 168 -6.54 -0.25 -5.39
N LEU A 169 -7.43 -0.04 -4.42
CA LEU A 169 -7.26 0.85 -3.27
C LEU A 169 -7.06 -0.04 -2.04
N GLN A 170 -5.99 0.17 -1.27
CA GLN A 170 -5.74 -0.64 -0.08
C GLN A 170 -5.28 0.21 1.10
N PHE A 171 -6.03 0.16 2.19
CA PHE A 171 -5.57 0.59 3.51
C PHE A 171 -5.15 -0.59 4.38
N ARG A 172 -4.20 -0.32 5.26
CA ARG A 172 -3.75 -1.25 6.27
C ARG A 172 -3.45 -0.53 7.58
N TRP A 173 -4.07 -1.01 8.65
CA TRP A 173 -3.75 -0.66 10.03
C TRP A 173 -3.03 -1.83 10.67
N GLN A 174 -1.99 -1.56 11.45
CA GLN A 174 -1.26 -2.60 12.17
C GLN A 174 -1.00 -2.20 13.62
N ARG A 175 -0.89 -3.23 14.46
CA ARG A 175 -0.69 -3.07 15.92
C ARG A 175 -1.82 -2.26 16.55
N VAL A 176 -3.04 -2.44 16.05
CA VAL A 176 -4.23 -1.80 16.64
C VAL A 176 -4.42 -2.27 18.08
N SER A 177 -4.78 -1.33 18.96
CA SER A 177 -5.03 -1.56 20.39
C SER A 177 -6.49 -1.95 20.68
N ARG A 178 -7.38 -1.72 19.71
CA ARG A 178 -8.81 -2.03 19.76
C ARG A 178 -9.31 -2.54 18.42
N GLU A 179 -10.52 -3.08 18.41
CA GLU A 179 -11.26 -3.37 17.19
C GLU A 179 -11.54 -2.07 16.40
N LEU A 180 -11.38 -2.15 15.08
CA LEU A 180 -11.76 -1.09 14.16
C LEU A 180 -13.15 -1.37 13.60
N THR A 181 -13.94 -0.32 13.49
CA THR A 181 -15.32 -0.33 13.00
C THR A 181 -15.41 0.39 11.66
N GLU A 182 -16.60 0.44 11.08
CA GLU A 182 -16.87 1.24 9.88
C GLU A 182 -16.53 2.73 10.06
N ALA A 183 -16.72 3.29 11.27
CA ALA A 183 -16.40 4.68 11.58
C ALA A 183 -14.89 5.00 11.52
N ASP A 184 -14.04 3.97 11.62
CA ASP A 184 -12.58 4.06 11.46
C ASP A 184 -12.15 3.92 9.98
N GLY A 185 -13.09 3.57 9.11
CA GLY A 185 -12.87 3.28 7.70
C GLY A 185 -12.80 4.50 6.81
N PRO A 186 -12.37 4.29 5.55
CA PRO A 186 -12.39 5.32 4.54
C PRO A 186 -13.82 5.53 3.98
N THR A 187 -14.18 6.78 3.75
CA THR A 187 -15.25 7.14 2.82
C THR A 187 -14.64 7.62 1.50
N VAL A 188 -15.37 7.45 0.40
CA VAL A 188 -14.88 7.77 -0.95
C VAL A 188 -15.89 8.62 -1.68
N GLU A 189 -15.41 9.71 -2.28
CA GLU A 189 -16.18 10.58 -3.17
C GLU A 189 -15.51 10.59 -4.56
N LEU A 190 -16.29 10.36 -5.61
CA LEU A 190 -15.85 10.52 -7.00
C LEU A 190 -16.17 11.94 -7.45
N VAL A 191 -15.16 12.69 -7.86
CA VAL A 191 -15.29 14.08 -8.30
C VAL A 191 -14.64 14.29 -9.66
N ASP A 192 -15.05 15.34 -10.36
CA ASP A 192 -14.28 15.87 -11.47
C ASP A 192 -13.04 16.60 -10.94
N PHE A 193 -11.96 16.59 -11.71
CA PHE A 193 -10.65 17.10 -11.30
C PHE A 193 -10.70 18.56 -10.84
N ASP A 194 -11.44 19.40 -11.57
CA ASP A 194 -11.58 20.82 -11.27
C ASP A 194 -12.44 21.08 -10.01
N ALA A 195 -13.17 20.07 -9.52
CA ALA A 195 -13.96 20.16 -8.30
C ALA A 195 -13.16 19.77 -7.03
N ILE A 196 -11.93 19.27 -7.15
CA ILE A 196 -11.08 18.88 -6.02
C ILE A 196 -10.93 20.02 -4.97
N PRO A 197 -10.70 21.29 -5.35
CA PRO A 197 -10.59 22.37 -4.35
C PRO A 197 -11.85 22.56 -3.51
N ALA A 198 -13.04 22.31 -4.08
CA ALA A 198 -14.31 22.43 -3.37
C ALA A 198 -14.62 21.19 -2.51
N ALA A 199 -14.20 20.00 -2.97
CA ALA A 199 -14.39 18.74 -2.25
C ALA A 199 -13.44 18.57 -1.04
N LEU A 200 -12.42 19.42 -0.92
CA LEU A 200 -11.47 19.43 0.20
C LEU A 200 -11.74 20.60 1.14
N PRO A 201 -12.38 20.38 2.31
CA PRO A 201 -12.66 21.45 3.29
C PRO A 201 -11.42 22.24 3.72
N HIS A 202 -10.25 21.59 3.74
CA HIS A 202 -8.97 22.18 4.11
C HIS A 202 -8.00 22.25 2.91
N TYR A 203 -8.52 22.53 1.71
CA TYR A 203 -7.71 22.58 0.48
C TYR A 203 -6.46 23.45 0.61
N GLN A 204 -6.60 24.67 1.13
CA GLN A 204 -5.47 25.60 1.28
C GLN A 204 -4.39 25.07 2.23
N HIS A 205 -4.79 24.39 3.31
CA HIS A 205 -3.85 23.76 4.23
C HIS A 205 -3.07 22.63 3.54
N ASN A 206 -3.73 21.88 2.65
CA ASN A 206 -3.13 20.77 1.92
C ASN A 206 -2.27 21.18 0.72
N LYS A 207 -2.22 22.46 0.33
CA LYS A 207 -1.43 22.85 -0.84
C LYS A 207 0.05 22.56 -0.62
N ILE A 208 0.71 22.11 -1.68
CA ILE A 208 2.15 21.88 -1.70
C ILE A 208 2.78 22.65 -2.86
N SER A 209 3.97 23.21 -2.64
CA SER A 209 4.73 23.86 -3.71
C SER A 209 5.36 22.81 -4.63
N GLU A 210 5.75 23.22 -5.85
CA GLU A 210 6.46 22.32 -6.76
C GLU A 210 7.82 21.87 -6.19
N ASP A 211 8.54 22.78 -5.53
CA ASP A 211 9.84 22.48 -4.90
C ASP A 211 9.69 21.48 -3.75
N ASP A 212 8.69 21.64 -2.89
CA ASP A 212 8.41 20.71 -1.81
C ASP A 212 7.97 19.34 -2.35
N TRP A 213 7.18 19.32 -3.43
CA TRP A 213 6.81 18.08 -4.10
C TRP A 213 8.05 17.35 -4.63
N ARG A 214 8.94 18.06 -5.35
CA ARG A 214 10.20 17.50 -5.87
C ARG A 214 11.09 17.00 -4.73
N ALA A 215 11.22 17.75 -3.64
CA ALA A 215 11.98 17.36 -2.47
C ALA A 215 11.44 16.07 -1.83
N ARG A 216 10.11 15.93 -1.78
CA ARG A 216 9.43 14.73 -1.27
C ARG A 216 9.68 13.50 -2.14
N ILE A 217 9.64 13.63 -3.46
CA ILE A 217 10.00 12.54 -4.39
C ILE A 217 11.48 12.17 -4.24
N ALA A 218 12.38 13.15 -4.15
CA ALA A 218 13.81 12.90 -3.93
C ALA A 218 14.08 12.18 -2.59
N LEU A 219 13.37 12.56 -1.52
CA LEU A 219 13.46 11.90 -0.22
C LEU A 219 13.07 10.43 -0.32
N ARG A 220 11.97 10.14 -1.03
CA ARG A 220 11.45 8.80 -1.25
C ARG A 220 12.44 7.93 -2.03
N GLN A 221 12.99 8.45 -3.13
CA GLN A 221 14.02 7.76 -3.91
C GLN A 221 15.24 7.42 -3.04
N ARG A 222 15.75 8.41 -2.28
CA ARG A 222 16.89 8.24 -1.39
C ARG A 222 16.64 7.20 -0.30
N GLN A 223 15.52 7.28 0.41
CA GLN A 223 15.19 6.37 1.52
C GLN A 223 15.03 4.92 1.04
N ILE A 224 14.42 4.72 -0.13
CA ILE A 224 14.34 3.37 -0.71
C ILE A 224 15.72 2.87 -1.16
N ALA A 225 16.53 3.71 -1.81
CA ALA A 225 17.87 3.33 -2.24
C ALA A 225 18.79 2.93 -1.07
N THR A 226 18.67 3.60 0.09
CA THR A 226 19.41 3.21 1.30
C THR A 226 18.93 1.88 1.88
N ARG A 227 17.64 1.55 1.74
CA ARG A 227 17.03 0.36 2.35
C ARG A 227 17.16 -0.90 1.51
N MET A 228 17.01 -0.77 0.19
CA MET A 228 17.13 -1.88 -0.75
C MET A 228 18.57 -1.97 -1.25
N LEU A 229 19.42 -2.68 -0.49
CA LEU A 229 20.68 -3.18 -1.03
C LEU A 229 20.31 -4.22 -2.09
N GLY A 230 20.74 -3.98 -3.34
CA GLY A 230 20.51 -4.87 -4.48
C GLY A 230 20.97 -6.30 -4.27
#